data_AF-A0A081FW13-F1
#
_entry.id   AF-A0A081FW13-F1
#
_cell.length_a   1.000
_cell.length_b   1.000
_cell.length_c   1.000
_cell.angle_alpha   90.00
_cell.angle_beta   90.00
_cell.angle_gamma   90.00
#
_symmetry.space_group_name_H-M   'P 1'
#
loop_
_entity.id
_entity.type
_entity.pdbx_description
1 polymer ?
#
loop_
_entity_poly.entity_id
_entity_poly.type
_entity_poly.pdbx_seq_one_letter_code
_entity_poly.pdbx_strand_id
1 'polypeptide(L)'
;MADREFFRNGPDHRAGHEVDFGIIRKRFDFRTIRVGRWVSSAEQFSAAARFYDALCDLMLILRVPEAVISLRGTLGLHYGTGGRPGVAAHYDAAQHVFALAKNAGPGSIAHEWFHAFDHYIADHAFDRVAPGVFGSRAWLHDHAMIEHPLNTLLGSCYRAIMLSQDGAQASELVKRSLAADKARGVIYYSLPEEVCARAFEAWVQDAGVKNQFLVKGTQQSPEALSGLYPQGEARARIGSAFGEYFSVLGRALNR
;
A
#
# COMPACT_ATOMS: atom_id res chain seq x y z
N MET A 1 12.34 -26.67 1.05
CA MET A 1 13.10 -25.42 1.29
C MET A 1 12.78 -25.00 2.71
N ALA A 2 13.80 -24.75 3.54
CA ALA A 2 13.60 -24.41 4.95
C ALA A 2 12.60 -23.25 5.10
N ASP A 3 11.69 -23.39 6.06
CA ASP A 3 10.69 -22.36 6.37
C ASP A 3 11.43 -21.10 6.80
N ARG A 4 11.49 -20.11 5.91
CA ARG A 4 12.16 -18.85 6.19
C ARG A 4 11.31 -18.11 7.22
N GLU A 5 11.82 -17.99 8.43
CA GLU A 5 11.13 -17.27 9.49
C GLU A 5 11.08 -15.77 9.14
N PHE A 6 9.88 -15.22 9.11
CA PHE A 6 9.64 -13.81 8.79
C PHE A 6 9.32 -13.06 10.07
N PHE A 7 10.07 -11.99 10.35
CA PHE A 7 9.91 -11.22 11.57
C PHE A 7 8.56 -10.50 11.63
N ARG A 8 7.89 -10.62 12.78
CA ARG A 8 6.64 -9.94 13.10
C ARG A 8 6.54 -9.75 14.62
N ASN A 9 6.00 -8.60 15.07
CA ASN A 9 5.74 -8.32 16.50
C ASN A 9 4.30 -7.85 16.80
N GLY A 10 3.38 -7.98 15.85
CA GLY A 10 1.97 -7.65 16.05
C GLY A 10 1.23 -8.65 16.97
N PRO A 11 0.00 -8.33 17.41
CA PRO A 11 -0.80 -9.21 18.27
C PRO A 11 -1.05 -10.60 17.66
N ASP A 12 -1.39 -11.60 18.47
CA ASP A 12 -1.90 -12.86 17.93
C ASP A 12 -3.33 -12.67 17.43
N HIS A 13 -3.49 -12.49 16.12
CA HIS A 13 -4.79 -12.33 15.46
C HIS A 13 -5.51 -13.65 15.20
N ARG A 14 -4.78 -14.77 15.27
CA ARG A 14 -5.27 -16.10 14.91
C ARG A 14 -5.78 -16.85 16.14
N ALA A 15 -5.24 -16.54 17.32
CA ALA A 15 -5.65 -17.14 18.59
C ALA A 15 -5.65 -18.69 18.53
N GLY A 16 -4.64 -19.27 17.88
CA GLY A 16 -4.50 -20.71 17.69
C GLY A 16 -5.34 -21.34 16.56
N HIS A 17 -6.17 -20.57 15.85
CA HIS A 17 -6.97 -21.09 14.74
C HIS A 17 -6.15 -21.20 13.45
N GLU A 18 -6.38 -22.29 12.70
CA GLU A 18 -5.88 -22.40 11.34
C GLU A 18 -6.60 -21.39 10.43
N VAL A 19 -5.83 -20.70 9.59
CA VAL A 19 -6.35 -19.71 8.66
C VAL A 19 -6.02 -20.14 7.23
N ASP A 20 -7.05 -20.22 6.41
CA ASP A 20 -6.94 -20.38 4.96
C ASP A 20 -7.38 -19.09 4.23
N PHE A 21 -7.22 -19.08 2.90
CA PHE A 21 -7.66 -17.95 2.09
C PHE A 21 -9.19 -17.76 2.06
N GLY A 22 -9.97 -18.79 2.38
CA GLY A 22 -11.42 -18.69 2.51
C GLY A 22 -11.82 -17.85 3.72
N ILE A 23 -11.15 -18.04 4.85
CA ILE A 23 -11.31 -17.23 6.07
C ILE A 23 -10.93 -15.78 5.80
N ILE A 24 -9.80 -15.52 5.12
CA ILE A 24 -9.38 -14.15 4.74
C ILE A 24 -10.47 -13.49 3.89
N ARG A 25 -10.94 -14.18 2.84
CA ARG A 25 -11.99 -13.65 1.96
C ARG A 25 -13.24 -13.30 2.74
N LYS A 26 -13.70 -14.19 3.61
CA LYS A 26 -14.92 -14.00 4.40
C LYS A 26 -14.78 -12.85 5.41
N ARG A 27 -13.64 -12.76 6.11
CA ARG A 27 -13.43 -11.75 7.16
C ARG A 27 -13.38 -10.34 6.58
N PHE A 28 -12.60 -10.15 5.51
CA PHE A 28 -12.38 -8.82 4.93
C PHE A 28 -13.35 -8.49 3.79
N ASP A 29 -14.16 -9.46 3.36
CA ASP A 29 -15.06 -9.34 2.21
C ASP A 29 -14.34 -9.02 0.89
N PHE A 30 -13.17 -9.63 0.64
CA PHE A 30 -12.50 -9.47 -0.66
C PHE A 30 -13.39 -9.99 -1.79
N ARG A 31 -13.52 -9.21 -2.87
CA ARG A 31 -14.31 -9.56 -4.07
C ARG A 31 -13.96 -10.96 -4.57
N THR A 32 -12.66 -11.22 -4.66
CA THR A 32 -12.08 -12.47 -5.13
C THR A 32 -10.75 -12.74 -4.44
N ILE A 33 -10.51 -13.99 -4.05
CA ILE A 33 -9.16 -14.47 -3.75
C ILE A 33 -8.83 -15.62 -4.69
N ARG A 34 -7.70 -15.54 -5.39
CA ARG A 34 -7.21 -16.62 -6.26
C ARG A 34 -5.82 -17.07 -5.85
N VAL A 35 -5.62 -18.38 -5.86
CA VAL A 35 -4.34 -19.01 -5.57
C VAL A 35 -3.88 -19.80 -6.80
N GLY A 36 -2.60 -19.66 -7.15
CA GLY A 36 -2.01 -20.37 -8.28
C GLY A 36 -2.06 -21.89 -8.12
N ARG A 37 -2.30 -22.60 -9.22
CA ARG A 37 -2.43 -24.07 -9.24
C ARG A 37 -1.17 -24.82 -8.77
N TRP A 38 -0.02 -24.17 -8.85
CA TRP A 38 1.29 -24.71 -8.47
C TRP A 38 1.70 -24.38 -7.02
N VAL A 39 0.79 -23.81 -6.23
CA VAL A 39 0.97 -23.61 -4.79
C VAL A 39 0.40 -24.84 -4.08
N SER A 40 1.26 -25.62 -3.43
CA SER A 40 0.84 -26.82 -2.68
C SER A 40 -0.03 -26.44 -1.48
N SER A 41 -0.91 -27.33 -1.02
CA SER A 41 -1.82 -27.03 0.10
C SER A 41 -1.10 -26.52 1.35
N ALA A 42 0.04 -27.12 1.72
CA ALA A 42 0.84 -26.67 2.86
C ALA A 42 1.36 -25.23 2.68
N GLU A 43 1.81 -24.88 1.47
CA GLU A 43 2.22 -23.50 1.15
C GLU A 43 1.03 -22.53 1.18
N GLN A 44 -0.16 -22.97 0.75
CA GLN A 44 -1.37 -22.14 0.82
C GLN A 44 -1.73 -21.80 2.27
N PHE A 45 -1.72 -22.77 3.18
CA PHE A 45 -2.00 -22.51 4.60
C PHE A 45 -0.95 -21.60 5.24
N SER A 46 0.34 -21.85 4.99
CA SER A 46 1.42 -20.99 5.51
C SER A 46 1.32 -19.56 4.97
N ALA A 47 1.05 -19.40 3.67
CA ALA A 47 0.84 -18.10 3.07
C ALA A 47 -0.42 -17.41 3.63
N ALA A 48 -1.55 -18.11 3.71
CA ALA A 48 -2.80 -17.57 4.23
C ALA A 48 -2.65 -17.04 5.66
N ALA A 49 -1.97 -17.78 6.55
CA ALA A 49 -1.69 -17.30 7.90
C ALA A 49 -0.88 -15.99 7.90
N ARG A 50 0.14 -15.88 7.06
CA ARG A 50 0.99 -14.68 6.95
C ARG A 50 0.24 -13.49 6.33
N PHE A 51 -0.57 -13.74 5.31
CA PHE A 51 -1.45 -12.72 4.72
C PHE A 51 -2.47 -12.21 5.74
N TYR A 52 -3.10 -13.12 6.47
CA TYR A 52 -4.08 -12.75 7.49
C TYR A 52 -3.46 -11.87 8.58
N ASP A 53 -2.30 -12.28 9.10
CA ASP A 53 -1.55 -11.50 10.08
C ASP A 53 -1.15 -10.11 9.53
N ALA A 54 -0.68 -10.05 8.28
CA ALA A 54 -0.32 -8.79 7.63
C ALA A 54 -1.51 -7.86 7.42
N LEU A 55 -2.65 -8.37 6.95
CA LEU A 55 -3.86 -7.56 6.74
C LEU A 55 -4.43 -7.05 8.07
N CYS A 56 -4.40 -7.87 9.12
CA CYS A 56 -4.80 -7.43 10.46
C CYS A 56 -3.83 -6.40 11.04
N ASP A 57 -2.52 -6.55 10.84
CA ASP A 57 -1.53 -5.55 11.26
C ASP A 57 -1.70 -4.24 10.49
N LEU A 58 -1.96 -4.29 9.18
CA LEU A 58 -2.26 -3.09 8.39
C LEU A 58 -3.51 -2.40 8.94
N MET A 59 -4.57 -3.14 9.23
CA MET A 59 -5.79 -2.62 9.84
C MET A 59 -5.52 -1.90 11.17
N LEU A 60 -4.66 -2.47 12.01
CA LEU A 60 -4.25 -1.85 13.28
C LEU A 60 -3.44 -0.56 13.05
N ILE A 61 -2.50 -0.57 12.12
CA ILE A 61 -1.65 0.60 11.79
C ILE A 61 -2.51 1.75 11.28
N LEU A 62 -3.45 1.44 10.37
CA LEU A 62 -4.37 2.41 9.80
C LEU A 62 -5.49 2.82 10.77
N ARG A 63 -5.78 2.02 11.79
CA ARG A 63 -6.89 2.22 12.75
C ARG A 63 -8.26 2.28 12.07
N VAL A 64 -8.47 1.43 11.08
CA VAL A 64 -9.67 1.36 10.24
C VAL A 64 -10.40 0.02 10.41
N PRO A 65 -11.69 -0.09 10.05
CA PRO A 65 -12.37 -1.39 10.02
C PRO A 65 -11.96 -2.26 8.82
N GLU A 66 -12.34 -3.54 8.84
CA GLU A 66 -12.06 -4.52 7.77
C GLU A 66 -12.45 -4.02 6.38
N ALA A 67 -13.57 -3.28 6.29
CA ALA A 67 -14.09 -2.76 5.03
C ALA A 67 -13.11 -1.82 4.31
N VAL A 68 -12.16 -1.18 5.01
CA VAL A 68 -11.14 -0.36 4.35
C VAL A 68 -10.06 -1.22 3.72
N ILE A 69 -9.73 -2.36 4.32
CA ILE A 69 -8.67 -3.25 3.83
C ILE A 69 -9.04 -3.86 2.47
N SER A 70 -10.30 -4.19 2.26
CA SER A 70 -10.82 -4.69 0.97
C SER A 70 -11.39 -3.61 0.06
N LEU A 71 -11.27 -2.33 0.45
CA LEU A 71 -11.83 -1.19 -0.29
C LEU A 71 -13.32 -1.39 -0.57
N ARG A 72 -14.08 -1.66 0.49
CA ARG A 72 -15.52 -2.00 0.50
C ARG A 72 -15.86 -3.20 -0.39
N GLY A 73 -15.02 -4.22 -0.32
CA GLY A 73 -15.18 -5.45 -1.08
C GLY A 73 -15.00 -5.32 -2.59
N THR A 74 -14.37 -4.24 -3.05
CA THR A 74 -14.05 -4.06 -4.47
C THR A 74 -12.70 -4.68 -4.85
N LEU A 75 -11.78 -4.79 -3.88
CA LEU A 75 -10.44 -5.31 -4.07
C LEU A 75 -10.43 -6.83 -4.17
N GLY A 76 -9.63 -7.36 -5.10
CA GLY A 76 -9.25 -8.77 -5.15
C GLY A 76 -7.80 -9.00 -4.72
N LEU A 77 -7.51 -10.23 -4.28
CA LEU A 77 -6.19 -10.68 -3.87
C LEU A 77 -5.79 -11.90 -4.67
N HIS A 78 -4.67 -11.83 -5.40
CA HIS A 78 -4.12 -12.99 -6.10
C HIS A 78 -2.78 -13.40 -5.48
N TYR A 79 -2.63 -14.69 -5.16
CA TYR A 79 -1.39 -15.23 -4.63
C TYR A 79 -0.83 -16.34 -5.54
N GLY A 80 0.43 -16.18 -5.92
CA GLY A 80 1.14 -17.16 -6.73
C GLY A 80 0.54 -17.34 -8.11
N THR A 81 -0.10 -16.32 -8.72
CA THR A 81 -0.66 -16.40 -10.08
C THR A 81 0.16 -15.54 -11.05
N GLY A 82 0.39 -16.03 -12.28
CA GLY A 82 0.85 -15.18 -13.40
C GLY A 82 2.26 -14.58 -13.25
N GLY A 83 3.22 -15.32 -12.68
CA GLY A 83 4.57 -14.82 -12.45
C GLY A 83 5.28 -14.38 -13.75
N ARG A 84 5.68 -13.11 -13.82
CA ARG A 84 6.68 -12.62 -14.77
C ARG A 84 8.04 -12.58 -14.05
N PRO A 85 9.14 -13.00 -14.71
CA PRO A 85 10.48 -12.84 -14.14
C PRO A 85 10.71 -11.37 -13.71
N GLY A 86 11.10 -11.16 -12.45
CA GLY A 86 11.41 -9.82 -11.91
C GLY A 86 10.26 -9.08 -11.24
N VAL A 87 9.00 -9.52 -11.35
CA VAL A 87 7.86 -8.88 -10.67
C VAL A 87 7.45 -9.70 -9.45
N ALA A 88 7.78 -9.19 -8.27
CA ALA A 88 7.43 -9.82 -7.00
C ALA A 88 5.96 -9.54 -6.62
N ALA A 89 5.49 -8.32 -6.78
CA ALA A 89 4.10 -7.96 -6.56
C ALA A 89 3.69 -6.84 -7.53
N HIS A 90 2.39 -6.70 -7.75
CA HIS A 90 1.83 -5.60 -8.52
C HIS A 90 0.33 -5.45 -8.24
N TYR A 91 -0.17 -4.22 -8.37
CA TYR A 91 -1.58 -3.91 -8.50
C TYR A 91 -1.98 -3.85 -9.99
N ASP A 92 -3.05 -4.56 -10.35
CA ASP A 92 -3.73 -4.50 -11.64
C ASP A 92 -4.99 -3.64 -11.50
N ALA A 93 -4.92 -2.41 -12.00
CA ALA A 93 -6.01 -1.45 -11.97
C ALA A 93 -7.23 -1.90 -12.81
N ALA A 94 -7.03 -2.60 -13.92
CA ALA A 94 -8.14 -3.06 -14.75
C ALA A 94 -8.96 -4.16 -14.06
N GLN A 95 -8.28 -4.99 -13.26
CA GLN A 95 -8.95 -6.04 -12.49
C GLN A 95 -9.32 -5.60 -11.08
N HIS A 96 -8.81 -4.48 -10.55
CA HIS A 96 -8.86 -4.14 -9.12
C HIS A 96 -8.30 -5.27 -8.25
N VAL A 97 -7.10 -5.75 -8.58
CA VAL A 97 -6.46 -6.86 -7.89
C VAL A 97 -5.05 -6.48 -7.53
N PHE A 98 -4.65 -6.68 -6.27
CA PHE A 98 -3.23 -6.76 -5.95
C PHE A 98 -2.77 -8.21 -5.92
N ALA A 99 -1.65 -8.47 -6.57
CA ALA A 99 -1.12 -9.79 -6.84
C ALA A 99 0.30 -9.93 -6.27
N LEU A 100 0.57 -11.03 -5.59
CA LEU A 100 1.90 -11.39 -5.12
C LEU A 100 2.36 -12.68 -5.77
N ALA A 101 3.57 -12.70 -6.29
CA ALA A 101 4.23 -13.90 -6.77
C ALA A 101 4.49 -14.88 -5.62
N LYS A 102 4.60 -16.18 -5.94
CA LYS A 102 4.88 -17.23 -4.95
C LYS A 102 6.20 -16.97 -4.20
N ASN A 103 7.20 -16.46 -4.92
CA ASN A 103 8.53 -16.11 -4.41
C ASN A 103 8.70 -14.61 -4.20
N ALA A 104 7.61 -13.84 -4.21
CA ALA A 104 7.67 -12.45 -3.81
C ALA A 104 8.30 -12.43 -2.42
N GLY A 105 9.41 -11.73 -2.28
CA GLY A 105 9.98 -11.52 -0.96
C GLY A 105 8.91 -10.92 -0.05
N PRO A 106 8.99 -11.18 1.27
CA PRO A 106 8.13 -10.49 2.21
C PRO A 106 8.31 -8.97 2.00
N GLY A 107 7.22 -8.20 2.00
CA GLY A 107 7.30 -6.75 2.22
C GLY A 107 6.91 -5.86 1.05
N SER A 108 5.86 -6.24 0.32
CA SER A 108 5.26 -5.42 -0.73
C SER A 108 3.77 -5.15 -0.51
N ILE A 109 3.12 -5.75 0.50
CA ILE A 109 1.66 -5.62 0.68
C ILE A 109 1.28 -4.16 0.92
N ALA A 110 2.06 -3.40 1.71
CA ALA A 110 1.74 -2.00 1.97
C ALA A 110 1.78 -1.15 0.69
N HIS A 111 2.80 -1.35 -0.15
CA HIS A 111 2.98 -0.65 -1.43
C HIS A 111 1.83 -0.97 -2.39
N GLU A 112 1.54 -2.25 -2.61
CA GLU A 112 0.47 -2.65 -3.53
C GLU A 112 -0.93 -2.30 -3.02
N TRP A 113 -1.14 -2.36 -1.70
CA TRP A 113 -2.40 -1.91 -1.10
C TRP A 113 -2.59 -0.41 -1.29
N PHE A 114 -1.52 0.39 -1.19
CA PHE A 114 -1.62 1.82 -1.45
C PHE A 114 -1.96 2.10 -2.90
N HIS A 115 -1.36 1.40 -3.87
CA HIS A 115 -1.76 1.50 -5.28
C HIS A 115 -3.25 1.22 -5.47
N ALA A 116 -3.77 0.17 -4.82
CA ALA A 116 -5.19 -0.13 -4.85
C ALA A 116 -6.04 0.98 -4.22
N PHE A 117 -5.64 1.49 -3.06
CA PHE A 117 -6.31 2.58 -2.37
C PHE A 117 -6.31 3.88 -3.19
N ASP A 118 -5.17 4.25 -3.77
CA ASP A 118 -5.00 5.47 -4.55
C ASP A 118 -5.81 5.43 -5.85
N HIS A 119 -5.90 4.25 -6.48
CA HIS A 119 -6.82 4.04 -7.60
C HIS A 119 -8.28 4.12 -7.16
N TYR A 120 -8.67 3.41 -6.09
CA TYR A 120 -10.05 3.40 -5.58
C TYR A 120 -10.54 4.79 -5.15
N ILE A 121 -9.69 5.56 -4.47
CA ILE A 121 -10.09 6.83 -3.87
C ILE A 121 -10.29 7.91 -4.93
N ALA A 122 -9.72 7.76 -6.13
CA ALA A 122 -9.89 8.71 -7.23
C ALA A 122 -11.36 8.96 -7.55
N ASP A 123 -12.15 7.89 -7.69
CA ASP A 123 -13.58 7.94 -8.01
C ASP A 123 -14.44 8.53 -6.87
N HIS A 124 -13.88 8.66 -5.66
CA HIS A 124 -14.59 9.11 -4.46
C HIS A 124 -14.17 10.49 -3.99
N ALA A 125 -12.93 10.89 -4.27
CA ALA A 125 -12.34 12.14 -3.80
C ALA A 125 -12.37 13.25 -4.84
N PHE A 126 -12.55 12.93 -6.12
CA PHE A 126 -12.46 13.89 -7.23
C PHE A 126 -13.73 13.91 -8.08
N ASP A 127 -14.07 15.08 -8.61
CA ASP A 127 -15.20 15.24 -9.52
C ASP A 127 -14.80 14.79 -10.94
N ARG A 128 -15.59 13.86 -11.51
CA ARG A 128 -15.51 13.43 -12.93
C ARG A 128 -14.11 13.03 -13.41
N VAL A 129 -13.37 12.24 -12.63
CA VAL A 129 -12.12 11.62 -13.10
C VAL A 129 -12.41 10.53 -14.14
N ALA A 130 -11.49 10.36 -15.09
CA ALA A 130 -11.59 9.28 -16.08
C ALA A 130 -11.33 7.91 -15.41
N PRO A 131 -11.94 6.82 -15.91
CA PRO A 131 -11.66 5.48 -15.40
C PRO A 131 -10.17 5.13 -15.46
N GLY A 132 -9.64 4.49 -14.41
CA GLY A 132 -8.24 4.09 -14.37
C GLY A 132 -7.28 5.16 -13.82
N VAL A 133 -7.77 6.35 -13.47
CA VAL A 133 -6.95 7.42 -12.90
C VAL A 133 -6.71 7.17 -11.41
N PHE A 134 -5.47 7.39 -10.98
CA PHE A 134 -5.07 7.33 -9.57
C PHE A 134 -5.28 8.69 -8.90
N GLY A 135 -5.63 8.69 -7.62
CA GLY A 135 -5.91 9.90 -6.84
C GLY A 135 -4.71 10.84 -6.75
N SER A 136 -3.50 10.30 -6.54
CA SER A 136 -2.26 11.09 -6.56
C SER A 136 -2.01 11.77 -7.91
N ARG A 137 -2.32 11.09 -9.02
CA ARG A 137 -2.21 11.66 -10.37
C ARG A 137 -3.30 12.71 -10.61
N ALA A 138 -4.54 12.43 -10.23
CA ALA A 138 -5.64 13.40 -10.34
C ALA A 138 -5.30 14.69 -9.57
N TRP A 139 -4.80 14.55 -8.35
CA TRP A 139 -4.37 15.67 -7.53
C TRP A 139 -3.25 16.49 -8.17
N LEU A 140 -2.21 15.83 -8.70
CA LEU A 140 -1.07 16.52 -9.31
C LEU A 140 -1.46 17.27 -10.60
N HIS A 141 -2.52 16.83 -11.28
CA HIS A 141 -3.07 17.48 -12.47
C HIS A 141 -4.22 18.45 -12.16
N ASP A 142 -4.34 18.91 -10.91
CA ASP A 142 -5.31 19.92 -10.48
C ASP A 142 -6.77 19.53 -10.76
N HIS A 143 -7.10 18.23 -10.75
CA HIS A 143 -8.50 17.81 -10.77
C HIS A 143 -9.23 18.30 -9.52
N ALA A 144 -10.47 18.78 -9.70
CA ALA A 144 -11.27 19.28 -8.61
C ALA A 144 -11.59 18.17 -7.59
N MET A 145 -11.20 18.38 -6.33
CA MET A 145 -11.60 17.51 -5.23
C MET A 145 -13.03 17.81 -4.79
N ILE A 146 -13.80 16.78 -4.49
CA ILE A 146 -15.13 16.91 -3.87
C ILE A 146 -14.95 17.49 -2.46
N GLU A 147 -15.70 18.53 -2.12
CA GLU A 147 -15.64 19.18 -0.82
C GLU A 147 -16.05 18.20 0.29
N HIS A 148 -15.06 17.75 1.06
CA HIS A 148 -15.26 16.86 2.19
C HIS A 148 -14.02 16.89 3.11
N PRO A 149 -14.16 16.87 4.45
CA PRO A 149 -13.02 16.93 5.36
C PRO A 149 -11.96 15.84 5.12
N LEU A 150 -12.39 14.61 4.80
CA LEU A 150 -11.45 13.53 4.43
C LEU A 150 -10.69 13.81 3.13
N ASN A 151 -11.33 14.45 2.15
CA ASN A 151 -10.70 14.77 0.87
C ASN A 151 -9.67 15.90 1.06
N THR A 152 -9.95 16.86 1.93
CA THR A 152 -8.95 17.87 2.35
C THR A 152 -7.73 17.22 3.00
N LEU A 153 -7.94 16.26 3.92
CA LEU A 153 -6.83 15.54 4.57
C LEU A 153 -6.06 14.64 3.59
N LEU A 154 -6.74 14.04 2.62
CA LEU A 154 -6.10 13.28 1.54
C LEU A 154 -5.22 14.20 0.69
N GLY A 155 -5.72 15.38 0.32
CA GLY A 155 -4.94 16.42 -0.37
C GLY A 155 -3.72 16.87 0.43
N SER A 156 -3.83 16.98 1.76
CA SER A 156 -2.69 17.24 2.64
C SER A 156 -1.63 16.15 2.60
N CYS A 157 -2.03 14.87 2.47
CA CYS A 157 -1.09 13.76 2.27
C CYS A 157 -0.33 13.93 0.95
N TYR A 158 -1.04 14.13 -0.17
CA TYR A 158 -0.43 14.35 -1.48
C TYR A 158 0.51 15.55 -1.48
N ARG A 159 0.11 16.67 -0.87
CA ARG A 159 0.95 17.86 -0.70
C ARG A 159 2.22 17.55 0.08
N ALA A 160 2.12 16.87 1.22
CA ALA A 160 3.27 16.54 2.07
C ALA A 160 4.29 15.63 1.36
N ILE A 161 3.82 14.81 0.42
CA ILE A 161 4.64 13.86 -0.35
C ILE A 161 5.27 14.54 -1.57
N MET A 162 4.48 15.23 -2.38
CA MET A 162 4.88 15.64 -3.73
C MET A 162 5.47 17.06 -3.79
N LEU A 163 5.13 17.93 -2.84
CA LEU A 163 5.59 19.32 -2.85
C LEU A 163 6.62 19.60 -1.75
N SER A 164 7.42 20.65 -1.95
CA SER A 164 8.25 21.26 -0.92
C SER A 164 7.38 21.83 0.20
N GLN A 165 7.98 22.14 1.35
CA GLN A 165 7.24 22.59 2.53
C GLN A 165 6.42 23.87 2.26
N ASP A 166 6.99 24.81 1.51
CA ASP A 166 6.33 26.03 1.03
C ASP A 166 5.29 25.75 -0.08
N GLY A 167 5.27 24.55 -0.67
CA GLY A 167 4.37 24.17 -1.75
C GLY A 167 4.76 24.70 -3.12
N ALA A 168 5.90 25.38 -3.27
CA ALA A 168 6.27 26.08 -4.49
C ALA A 168 6.99 25.19 -5.52
N GLN A 169 7.56 24.07 -5.09
CA GLN A 169 8.40 23.21 -5.91
C GLN A 169 8.13 21.73 -5.64
N ALA A 170 8.65 20.86 -6.49
CA ALA A 170 8.68 19.42 -6.23
C ALA A 170 9.46 19.10 -4.94
N SER A 171 8.98 18.13 -4.16
CA SER A 171 9.67 17.62 -2.98
C SER A 171 11.01 16.96 -3.35
N GLU A 172 11.91 16.82 -2.37
CA GLU A 172 13.17 16.11 -2.60
C GLU A 172 12.93 14.65 -3.03
N LEU A 173 11.88 14.01 -2.51
CA LEU A 173 11.50 12.65 -2.91
C LEU A 173 11.15 12.57 -4.40
N VAL A 174 10.37 13.53 -4.91
CA VAL A 174 10.04 13.61 -6.34
C VAL A 174 11.30 13.89 -7.17
N LYS A 175 12.16 14.82 -6.74
CA LYS A 175 13.42 15.14 -7.43
C LYS A 175 14.36 13.93 -7.54
N ARG A 176 14.51 13.16 -6.45
CA ARG A 176 15.30 11.91 -6.44
C ARG A 176 14.72 10.86 -7.36
N SER A 177 13.40 10.76 -7.38
CA SER A 177 12.67 9.82 -8.25
C SER A 177 12.87 10.16 -9.74
N LEU A 178 12.78 11.45 -10.10
CA LEU A 178 13.08 11.94 -11.46
C LEU A 178 14.53 11.68 -11.86
N ALA A 179 15.48 11.89 -10.94
CA ALA A 179 16.89 11.59 -11.19
C ALA A 179 17.14 10.09 -11.42
N ALA A 180 16.47 9.23 -10.66
CA ALA A 180 16.56 7.78 -10.79
C ALA A 180 15.99 7.27 -12.13
N ASP A 181 14.88 7.85 -12.58
CA ASP A 181 14.26 7.61 -13.89
C ASP A 181 15.21 8.02 -15.02
N LYS A 182 15.76 9.24 -14.95
CA LYS A 182 16.73 9.75 -15.93
C LYS A 182 17.98 8.86 -16.02
N ALA A 183 18.52 8.42 -14.88
CA ALA A 183 19.71 7.57 -14.84
C ALA A 183 19.48 6.17 -15.44
N ARG A 184 18.23 5.70 -15.46
CA ARG A 184 17.86 4.36 -15.96
C ARG A 184 17.16 4.38 -17.32
N GLY A 185 16.80 5.56 -17.83
CA GLY A 185 16.07 5.71 -19.09
C GLY A 185 14.64 5.16 -19.02
N VAL A 186 13.98 5.27 -17.86
CA VAL A 186 12.60 4.79 -17.64
C VAL A 186 11.72 5.91 -17.08
N ILE A 187 10.40 5.71 -17.12
CA ILE A 187 9.42 6.56 -16.42
C ILE A 187 8.65 5.63 -15.48
N TYR A 188 9.11 5.54 -14.24
CA TYR A 188 8.54 4.63 -13.26
C TYR A 188 8.63 5.21 -11.86
N TYR A 189 9.84 5.53 -11.39
CA TYR A 189 10.03 5.98 -10.02
C TYR A 189 9.33 7.32 -9.78
N SER A 190 9.29 8.22 -10.76
CA SER A 190 8.70 9.55 -10.62
C SER A 190 7.18 9.60 -10.82
N LEU A 191 6.53 8.48 -11.15
CA LEU A 191 5.08 8.44 -11.27
C LEU A 191 4.44 8.83 -9.91
N PRO A 192 3.41 9.71 -9.88
CA PRO A 192 2.79 10.16 -8.64
C PRO A 192 2.34 9.01 -7.74
N GLU A 193 1.73 7.99 -8.33
CA GLU A 193 1.25 6.80 -7.64
C GLU A 193 2.40 5.98 -7.02
N GLU A 194 3.55 5.89 -7.69
CA GLU A 194 4.74 5.19 -7.19
C GLU A 194 5.44 5.97 -6.07
N VAL A 195 5.52 7.30 -6.20
CA VAL A 195 6.07 8.17 -5.15
C VAL A 195 5.21 8.09 -3.89
N CYS A 196 3.89 8.15 -4.04
CA CYS A 196 2.97 8.07 -2.91
C CYS A 196 2.95 6.66 -2.29
N ALA A 197 3.02 5.60 -3.08
CA ALA A 197 3.12 4.22 -2.57
C ALA A 197 4.37 4.00 -1.74
N ARG A 198 5.56 4.47 -2.19
CA ARG A 198 6.80 4.39 -1.39
C ARG A 198 6.73 5.24 -0.12
N ALA A 199 6.07 6.39 -0.17
CA ALA A 199 5.86 7.23 1.01
C ALA A 199 4.95 6.56 2.04
N PHE A 200 3.87 5.90 1.60
CA PHE A 200 2.99 5.12 2.45
C PHE A 200 3.68 3.90 3.05
N GLU A 201 4.45 3.15 2.24
CA GLU A 201 5.26 2.02 2.71
C GLU A 201 6.22 2.44 3.84
N ALA A 202 6.89 3.58 3.67
CA ALA A 202 7.77 4.12 4.70
C ALA A 202 7.02 4.44 6.01
N TRP A 203 5.82 5.03 5.93
CA TRP A 203 5.00 5.30 7.10
C TRP A 203 4.51 4.04 7.80
N VAL A 204 4.07 3.02 7.04
CA VAL A 204 3.69 1.71 7.59
C VAL A 204 4.88 1.07 8.31
N GLN A 205 6.10 1.19 7.77
CA GLN A 205 7.29 0.68 8.46
C GLN A 205 7.55 1.36 9.79
N ASP A 206 7.19 2.64 9.94
CA ASP A 206 7.48 3.42 11.15
C ASP A 206 6.56 3.07 12.32
N ALA A 207 5.41 2.44 12.05
CA ALA A 207 4.45 2.03 13.07
C ALA A 207 5.06 1.06 14.11
N GLY A 208 4.54 1.05 15.34
CA GLY A 208 5.07 0.17 16.40
C GLY A 208 4.96 -1.33 16.07
N VAL A 209 3.92 -1.70 15.31
CA VAL A 209 3.76 -3.04 14.74
C VAL A 209 4.64 -3.18 13.50
N LYS A 210 5.49 -4.20 13.51
CA LYS A 210 6.39 -4.60 12.45
C LYS A 210 5.93 -5.93 11.89
N ASN A 211 5.83 -6.00 10.57
CA ASN A 211 5.49 -7.21 9.85
C ASN A 211 6.25 -7.21 8.52
N GLN A 212 7.14 -8.18 8.33
CA GLN A 212 7.95 -8.26 7.12
C GLN A 212 7.11 -8.47 5.85
N PHE A 213 5.89 -9.01 5.92
CA PHE A 213 5.00 -9.13 4.75
C PHE A 213 4.44 -7.77 4.30
N LEU A 214 4.27 -6.83 5.24
CA LEU A 214 3.85 -5.46 4.92
C LEU A 214 4.97 -4.67 4.28
N VAL A 215 6.14 -4.65 4.92
CA VAL A 215 7.28 -3.83 4.50
C VAL A 215 8.60 -4.56 4.72
N LYS A 216 9.47 -4.56 3.70
CA LYS A 216 10.78 -5.20 3.77
C LYS A 216 11.88 -4.28 4.28
N GLY A 217 11.78 -2.98 3.99
CA GLY A 217 12.75 -1.98 4.41
C GLY A 217 12.86 -0.77 3.49
N THR A 218 12.61 0.40 4.04
CA THR A 218 12.57 1.72 3.40
C THR A 218 13.63 2.69 3.96
N GLN A 219 14.61 2.16 4.71
CA GLN A 219 15.67 2.96 5.33
C GLN A 219 17.08 2.52 4.91
N GLN A 220 17.30 1.21 4.76
CA GLN A 220 18.63 0.63 4.45
C GLN A 220 18.68 -0.10 3.12
N SER A 221 17.57 -0.18 2.38
CA SER A 221 17.56 -0.76 1.04
C SER A 221 18.38 0.11 0.07
N PRO A 222 18.92 -0.46 -1.03
CA PRO A 222 19.58 0.32 -2.07
C PRO A 222 18.72 1.50 -2.57
N GLU A 223 17.42 1.28 -2.70
CA GLU A 223 16.44 2.30 -3.06
C GLU A 223 16.36 3.40 -1.99
N ALA A 224 16.31 3.05 -0.71
CA ALA A 224 16.32 4.03 0.38
C ALA A 224 17.63 4.84 0.42
N LEU A 225 18.78 4.18 0.29
CA LEU A 225 20.09 4.83 0.28
C LEU A 225 20.29 5.74 -0.94
N SER A 226 19.60 5.47 -2.05
CA SER A 226 19.57 6.34 -3.23
C SER A 226 18.53 7.48 -3.16
N GLY A 227 17.77 7.58 -2.05
CA GLY A 227 16.81 8.64 -1.80
C GLY A 227 15.41 8.40 -2.39
N LEU A 228 15.07 7.16 -2.74
CA LEU A 228 13.75 6.81 -3.29
C LEU A 228 12.66 6.63 -2.22
N TYR A 229 13.00 6.77 -0.94
CA TYR A 229 12.06 6.81 0.17
C TYR A 229 12.20 8.12 0.94
N PRO A 230 11.14 8.63 1.57
CA PRO A 230 11.24 9.82 2.41
C PRO A 230 12.15 9.57 3.62
N GLN A 231 12.89 10.59 4.02
CA GLN A 231 13.83 10.55 5.14
C GLN A 231 13.68 11.79 6.04
N GLY A 232 14.21 11.71 7.26
CA GLY A 232 14.27 12.83 8.20
C GLY A 232 12.92 13.51 8.43
N GLU A 233 12.92 14.84 8.41
CA GLU A 233 11.70 15.64 8.65
C GLU A 233 10.60 15.41 7.61
N ALA A 234 10.96 15.15 6.35
CA ALA A 234 9.97 14.88 5.31
C ALA A 234 9.18 13.60 5.63
N ARG A 235 9.88 12.53 6.07
CA ARG A 235 9.24 11.28 6.52
C ARG A 235 8.31 11.50 7.71
N ALA A 236 8.74 12.30 8.69
CA ALA A 236 7.91 12.63 9.85
C ALA A 236 6.63 13.42 9.47
N ARG A 237 6.76 14.42 8.59
CA ARG A 237 5.60 15.21 8.11
C ARG A 237 4.61 14.36 7.32
N ILE A 238 5.10 13.50 6.42
CA ILE A 238 4.27 12.55 5.67
C ILE A 238 3.54 11.61 6.63
N GLY A 239 4.26 11.08 7.62
CA GLY A 239 3.65 10.20 8.62
C GLY A 239 2.58 10.89 9.48
N SER A 240 2.76 12.18 9.80
CA SER A 240 1.74 12.98 10.46
C SER A 240 0.49 13.13 9.59
N ALA A 241 0.65 13.43 8.29
CA ALA A 241 -0.48 13.61 7.37
C ALA A 241 -1.28 12.31 7.20
N PHE A 242 -0.61 11.18 6.96
CA PHE A 242 -1.27 9.88 6.89
C PHE A 242 -1.94 9.50 8.21
N GLY A 243 -1.23 9.71 9.33
CA GLY A 243 -1.77 9.44 10.66
C GLY A 243 -3.06 10.22 10.93
N GLU A 244 -3.13 11.48 10.54
CA GLU A 244 -4.34 12.30 10.66
C GLU A 244 -5.47 11.79 9.76
N TYR A 245 -5.19 11.58 8.47
CA TYR A 245 -6.17 11.09 7.50
C TYR A 245 -6.82 9.77 7.95
N PHE A 246 -6.01 8.74 8.23
CA PHE A 246 -6.52 7.41 8.58
C PHE A 246 -7.18 7.39 9.97
N SER A 247 -6.72 8.21 10.90
CA SER A 247 -7.36 8.37 12.21
C SER A 247 -8.77 8.97 12.10
N VAL A 248 -8.97 9.97 11.23
CA VAL A 248 -10.30 10.54 10.97
C VAL A 248 -11.19 9.56 10.20
N LEU A 249 -10.65 8.90 9.17
CA LEU A 249 -11.37 7.88 8.39
C LEU A 249 -11.87 6.74 9.29
N GLY A 250 -10.99 6.18 10.11
CA GLY A 250 -11.33 5.11 11.05
C GLY A 250 -12.43 5.51 12.03
N ARG A 251 -12.34 6.73 12.60
CA ARG A 251 -13.41 7.25 13.47
C ARG A 251 -14.74 7.46 12.75
N ALA A 252 -14.72 7.86 11.48
CA ALA A 252 -15.93 8.09 10.71
C ALA A 252 -16.67 6.78 10.38
N LEU A 253 -15.93 5.68 10.18
CA LEU A 253 -16.49 4.38 9.81
C LEU A 253 -16.84 3.48 11.00
N ASN A 254 -16.32 3.76 12.19
CA ASN A 254 -16.61 3.02 13.43
C ASN A 254 -17.76 3.65 14.26
N ARG A 255 -18.48 4.63 13.70
CA ARG A 255 -19.70 5.21 14.29
C ARG A 255 -20.92 4.50 13.76
#